data_AF-A0A7D4NP15-F1
#
_entry.id   AF-A0A7D4NP15-F1
#
_cell.length_a   1.000
_cell.length_b   1.000
_cell.length_c   1.000
_cell.angle_alpha   90.00
_cell.angle_beta   90.00
_cell.angle_gamma   90.00
#
_symmetry.space_group_name_H-M   'P 1'
#
loop_
_entity.id
_entity.type
_entity.pdbx_description
1 polymer ?
#
loop_
_entity_poly.entity_id
_entity_poly.type
_entity_poly.pdbx_seq_one_letter_code
_entity_poly.pdbx_strand_id
1 'polypeptide(L)'
;MNKQHQDIDLSILEQMLNYISAEQAREDWARLLMAAKSEFGEDAKEVMQAWSATASNYDKNAFISTWRSIRASGGVTIGSLIHEAIENGYKFAPMNEADKKRLKAEQRKRANQRKQAEQQEAQEREQGYLAAQSKAKDLVQRAMIANPRNEYFVQKGVTDMLHGLNLPLQLGRAVMVPVYRFNTQPKAHPKDTDLRTALKLVSVQFINPDSDKRFLKGSQKTGSFFVLRFHPDSASIVVCEGIATGITYAAHYDTQSAIVVAFDAANLKPVARAFKIRYPVSRLIIAADNDRFNKDGTPAKVNKGIVYGQKAAKAVDGAIVWPEFAPHESGSDFNDRYLLDTSPMQNTGVNYE
;
A
#
# COMPACT_ATOMS: atom_id res chain seq x y z
N MET A 1 -26.44 -12.39 -23.16
CA MET A 1 -25.75 -13.41 -23.96
C MET A 1 -24.85 -14.23 -23.05
N ASN A 2 -25.25 -15.46 -22.72
CA ASN A 2 -24.50 -16.34 -21.82
C ASN A 2 -23.33 -16.98 -22.57
N LYS A 3 -22.09 -16.59 -22.23
CA LYS A 3 -20.87 -17.26 -22.71
C LYS A 3 -20.76 -18.62 -22.01
N GLN A 4 -21.00 -19.68 -22.78
CA GLN A 4 -20.85 -21.08 -22.38
C GLN A 4 -19.43 -21.51 -22.70
N HIS A 5 -18.69 -22.01 -21.71
CA HIS A 5 -17.30 -22.41 -21.86
C HIS A 5 -17.19 -23.91 -21.65
N GLN A 6 -16.53 -24.64 -22.58
CA GLN A 6 -16.20 -26.09 -22.48
C GLN A 6 -15.54 -26.41 -21.12
N ASP A 7 -15.51 -27.68 -20.74
CA ASP A 7 -14.76 -28.16 -19.58
C ASP A 7 -13.30 -27.81 -19.83
N ILE A 8 -12.80 -26.73 -19.20
CA ILE A 8 -11.46 -26.23 -19.47
C ILE A 8 -10.55 -27.03 -18.56
N ASP A 9 -9.76 -27.90 -19.15
CA ASP A 9 -8.60 -28.48 -18.50
C ASP A 9 -7.36 -27.63 -18.79
N LEU A 10 -6.21 -28.03 -18.23
CA LEU A 10 -4.96 -27.31 -18.48
C LEU A 10 -4.55 -27.34 -19.96
N SER A 11 -4.95 -28.36 -20.73
CA SER A 11 -4.66 -28.41 -22.17
C SER A 11 -5.46 -27.37 -22.94
N ILE A 12 -6.74 -27.18 -22.63
CA ILE A 12 -7.57 -26.13 -23.24
C ILE A 12 -7.08 -24.76 -22.80
N LEU A 13 -6.62 -24.60 -21.55
CA LEU A 13 -5.94 -23.37 -21.12
C LEU A 13 -4.73 -23.06 -21.99
N GLU A 14 -3.82 -24.01 -22.20
CA GLU A 14 -2.66 -23.87 -23.09
C GLU A 14 -3.08 -23.49 -24.52
N GLN A 15 -4.10 -24.17 -25.06
CA GLN A 15 -4.61 -23.87 -26.40
C GLN A 15 -5.15 -22.45 -26.51
N MET A 16 -5.91 -21.97 -25.52
CA MET A 16 -6.42 -20.60 -25.51
C MET A 16 -5.28 -19.57 -25.44
N LEU A 17 -4.24 -19.84 -24.64
CA LEU A 17 -3.10 -18.94 -24.49
C LEU A 17 -2.29 -18.80 -25.78
N ASN A 18 -2.30 -19.78 -26.69
CA ASN A 18 -1.69 -19.64 -28.01
C ASN A 18 -2.34 -18.54 -28.89
N TYR A 19 -3.56 -18.12 -28.56
CA TYR A 19 -4.26 -17.03 -29.25
C TYR A 19 -4.10 -15.69 -28.55
N ILE A 20 -3.54 -15.66 -27.33
CA ILE A 20 -3.39 -14.44 -26.55
C ILE A 20 -1.91 -14.10 -26.46
N SER A 21 -1.49 -12.98 -27.04
CA SER A 21 -0.11 -12.51 -26.88
C SER A 21 0.20 -12.23 -25.41
N ALA A 22 1.39 -12.63 -24.94
CA ALA A 22 1.90 -12.27 -23.62
C ALA A 22 2.46 -10.82 -23.56
N GLU A 23 2.65 -10.17 -24.72
CA GLU A 23 3.07 -8.76 -24.83
C GLU A 23 1.92 -7.82 -24.46
N GLN A 24 1.61 -7.78 -23.17
CA GLN A 24 0.47 -7.08 -22.62
C GLN A 24 0.91 -5.99 -21.64
N ALA A 25 0.04 -4.99 -21.43
CA ALA A 25 0.20 -4.11 -20.31
C ALA A 25 0.19 -4.91 -19.00
N ARG A 26 0.94 -4.43 -18.00
CA ARG A 26 1.15 -5.13 -16.72
C ARG A 26 -0.15 -5.53 -16.00
N GLU A 27 -1.19 -4.72 -16.15
CA GLU A 27 -2.51 -4.94 -15.54
C GLU A 27 -3.29 -6.05 -16.26
N ASP A 28 -3.31 -6.05 -17.60
CA ASP A 28 -3.99 -7.06 -18.42
C ASP A 28 -3.30 -8.43 -18.30
N TRP A 29 -1.97 -8.44 -18.33
CA TRP A 29 -1.18 -9.63 -18.03
C TRP A 29 -1.55 -10.22 -16.65
N ALA A 30 -1.58 -9.38 -15.61
CA ALA A 30 -1.95 -9.83 -14.26
C ALA A 30 -3.39 -10.34 -14.19
N ARG A 31 -4.31 -9.72 -14.95
CA ARG A 31 -5.71 -10.14 -15.02
C ARG A 31 -5.85 -11.53 -15.63
N LEU A 32 -5.05 -11.88 -16.64
CA LEU A 32 -5.03 -13.23 -17.22
C LEU A 32 -4.48 -14.27 -16.24
N LEU A 33 -3.43 -13.91 -15.48
CA LEU A 33 -2.96 -14.76 -14.37
C LEU A 33 -4.06 -14.99 -13.31
N MET A 34 -4.80 -13.94 -12.93
CA MET A 34 -5.94 -14.05 -12.01
C MET A 34 -7.03 -14.95 -12.57
N ALA A 35 -7.36 -14.82 -13.86
CA ALA A 35 -8.38 -15.61 -14.52
C ALA A 35 -8.01 -17.11 -14.49
N ALA A 36 -6.78 -17.48 -14.84
CA ALA A 36 -6.32 -18.86 -14.80
C ALA A 36 -6.25 -19.41 -13.36
N LYS A 37 -5.66 -18.66 -12.43
CA LYS A 37 -5.55 -19.06 -11.01
C LYS A 37 -6.92 -19.21 -10.33
N SER A 38 -7.92 -18.45 -10.77
CA SER A 38 -9.29 -18.56 -10.25
C SER A 38 -9.98 -19.89 -10.58
N GLU A 39 -9.53 -20.58 -11.63
CA GLU A 39 -10.12 -21.84 -12.10
C GLU A 39 -9.28 -23.04 -11.68
N PHE A 40 -7.96 -22.94 -11.82
CA PHE A 40 -7.03 -24.06 -11.65
C PHE A 40 -6.15 -23.95 -10.40
N GLY A 41 -6.28 -22.88 -9.61
CA GLY A 41 -5.42 -22.67 -8.44
C GLY A 41 -3.94 -22.66 -8.81
N GLU A 42 -3.12 -23.36 -8.02
CA GLU A 42 -1.68 -23.46 -8.28
C GLU A 42 -1.34 -24.34 -9.50
N ASP A 43 -2.26 -25.18 -9.97
CA ASP A 43 -2.00 -26.12 -11.09
C ASP A 43 -1.79 -25.36 -12.41
N ALA A 44 -2.40 -24.18 -12.58
CA ALA A 44 -2.17 -23.34 -13.76
C ALA A 44 -0.80 -22.63 -13.78
N LYS A 45 -0.01 -22.71 -12.70
CA LYS A 45 1.20 -21.89 -12.57
C LYS A 45 2.21 -22.17 -13.66
N GLU A 46 2.46 -23.44 -13.98
CA GLU A 46 3.45 -23.84 -14.98
C GLU A 46 3.04 -23.36 -16.38
N VAL A 47 1.78 -23.61 -16.75
CA VAL A 47 1.18 -23.15 -18.02
C VAL A 47 1.27 -21.63 -18.16
N MET A 48 0.85 -20.88 -17.14
CA MET A 48 0.87 -19.42 -17.18
C MET A 48 2.28 -18.85 -17.15
N GLN A 49 3.23 -19.55 -16.53
CA GLN A 49 4.64 -19.16 -16.54
C GLN A 49 5.23 -19.33 -17.93
N ALA A 50 4.98 -20.46 -18.60
CA ALA A 50 5.43 -20.73 -19.96
C ALA A 50 4.89 -19.68 -20.93
N TRP A 51 3.58 -19.39 -20.86
CA TRP A 51 2.97 -18.31 -21.64
C TRP A 51 3.59 -16.94 -21.35
N SER A 52 3.75 -16.57 -20.07
CA SER A 52 4.36 -15.29 -19.69
C SER A 52 5.80 -15.14 -20.20
N ALA A 53 6.53 -16.25 -20.28
CA ALA A 53 7.92 -16.27 -20.75
C ALA A 53 8.08 -16.02 -22.26
N THR A 54 6.98 -16.01 -23.02
CA THR A 54 7.00 -15.65 -24.44
C THR A 54 7.12 -14.14 -24.67
N ALA A 55 6.87 -13.31 -23.65
CA ALA A 55 7.05 -11.86 -23.73
C ALA A 55 8.55 -11.48 -23.62
N SER A 56 8.96 -10.53 -24.44
CA SER A 56 10.32 -9.97 -24.52
C SER A 56 10.79 -9.33 -23.22
N ASN A 57 9.87 -8.83 -22.41
CA ASN A 57 10.14 -8.18 -21.12
C ASN A 57 9.97 -9.11 -19.90
N TYR A 58 9.85 -10.43 -20.12
CA TYR A 58 9.58 -11.38 -19.05
C TYR A 58 10.67 -11.38 -17.98
N ASP A 59 10.24 -11.29 -16.72
CA ASP A 59 11.09 -11.47 -15.54
C ASP A 59 10.50 -12.56 -14.64
N LYS A 60 11.28 -13.64 -14.44
CA LYS A 60 10.86 -14.81 -13.65
C LYS A 60 10.51 -14.46 -12.20
N ASN A 61 11.25 -13.54 -11.59
CA ASN A 61 11.02 -13.14 -10.20
C ASN A 61 9.75 -12.28 -10.08
N ALA A 62 9.50 -11.40 -11.05
CA ALA A 62 8.29 -10.62 -11.16
C ALA A 62 7.06 -11.53 -11.37
N PHE A 63 7.16 -12.57 -12.20
CA PHE A 63 6.12 -13.60 -12.33
C PHE A 63 5.83 -14.28 -11.00
N ILE A 64 6.85 -14.84 -10.34
CA ILE A 64 6.68 -15.57 -9.07
C ILE A 64 6.07 -14.65 -7.99
N SER A 65 6.54 -13.42 -7.89
CA SER A 65 6.02 -12.42 -6.94
C SER A 65 4.55 -12.10 -7.22
N THR A 66 4.18 -11.93 -8.49
CA THR A 66 2.78 -11.65 -8.89
C THR A 66 1.89 -12.86 -8.64
N TRP A 67 2.31 -14.05 -9.06
CA TRP A 67 1.52 -15.26 -8.89
C TRP A 67 1.20 -15.53 -7.41
N ARG A 68 2.17 -15.30 -6.52
CA ARG A 68 1.98 -15.42 -5.07
C ARG A 68 1.03 -14.37 -4.49
N SER A 69 0.94 -13.18 -5.08
CA SER A 69 0.05 -12.11 -4.60
C SER A 69 -1.39 -12.28 -5.08
N ILE A 70 -1.59 -12.99 -6.19
CA ILE A 70 -2.91 -13.33 -6.72
C ILE A 70 -3.58 -14.38 -5.83
N ARG A 71 -4.82 -14.08 -5.46
CA ARG A 71 -5.73 -15.00 -4.77
C ARG A 71 -6.54 -15.78 -5.80
N ALA A 72 -6.84 -17.04 -5.49
CA ALA A 72 -7.78 -17.83 -6.29
C ALA A 72 -9.24 -17.33 -6.11
N SER A 73 -9.51 -16.67 -4.99
CA SER A 73 -10.76 -15.96 -4.68
C SER A 73 -10.74 -14.53 -5.24
N GLY A 74 -11.88 -14.02 -5.76
CA GLY A 74 -11.96 -12.68 -6.34
C GLY A 74 -12.92 -12.51 -7.52
N GLY A 75 -13.03 -11.26 -8.01
CA GLY A 75 -13.98 -10.88 -9.06
C GLY A 75 -13.55 -11.19 -10.50
N VAL A 76 -12.29 -11.55 -10.73
CA VAL A 76 -11.81 -12.00 -12.05
C VAL A 76 -12.01 -13.51 -12.16
N THR A 77 -12.48 -13.99 -13.30
CA THR A 77 -12.75 -15.41 -13.57
C THR A 77 -12.09 -15.84 -14.87
N ILE A 78 -11.99 -17.16 -15.10
CA ILE A 78 -11.54 -17.72 -16.37
C ILE A 78 -12.30 -17.17 -17.59
N GLY A 79 -13.55 -16.71 -17.40
CA GLY A 79 -14.33 -16.02 -18.41
C GLY A 79 -13.64 -14.79 -19.02
N SER A 80 -12.77 -14.10 -18.27
CA SER A 80 -11.97 -12.99 -18.84
C SER A 80 -10.93 -13.48 -19.82
N LEU A 81 -10.24 -14.59 -19.51
CA LEU A 81 -9.24 -15.19 -20.40
C LEU A 81 -9.91 -15.78 -21.64
N ILE A 82 -11.06 -16.43 -21.46
CA ILE A 82 -11.74 -17.04 -22.60
C ILE A 82 -12.32 -15.98 -23.53
N HIS A 83 -12.79 -14.86 -22.97
CA HIS A 83 -13.19 -13.73 -23.78
C HIS A 83 -12.06 -13.26 -24.69
N GLU A 84 -10.90 -13.03 -24.10
CA GLU A 84 -9.69 -12.61 -24.80
C GLU A 84 -9.30 -13.63 -25.89
N ALA A 85 -9.33 -14.93 -25.58
CA ALA A 85 -9.02 -15.97 -26.55
C ALA A 85 -9.99 -15.95 -27.75
N ILE A 86 -11.30 -15.82 -27.49
CA ILE A 86 -12.32 -15.76 -28.56
C ILE A 86 -12.17 -14.49 -29.40
N GLU A 87 -11.90 -13.34 -28.78
CA GLU A 87 -11.64 -12.08 -29.50
C GLU A 87 -10.43 -12.21 -30.42
N ASN A 88 -9.43 -13.01 -30.04
CA ASN A 88 -8.28 -13.32 -30.85
C ASN A 88 -8.46 -14.57 -31.77
N GLY A 89 -9.69 -15.07 -31.91
CA GLY A 89 -10.05 -16.08 -32.91
C GLY A 89 -10.09 -17.54 -32.43
N TYR A 90 -9.92 -17.81 -31.13
CA TYR A 90 -10.08 -19.14 -30.57
C TYR A 90 -11.52 -19.66 -30.75
N LYS A 91 -11.67 -20.92 -31.17
CA LYS A 91 -12.97 -21.59 -31.35
C LYS A 91 -13.00 -22.89 -30.57
N PHE A 92 -13.97 -23.00 -29.66
CA PHE A 92 -14.24 -24.24 -28.93
C PHE A 92 -14.84 -25.30 -29.86
N ALA A 93 -14.53 -26.57 -29.60
CA ALA A 93 -15.14 -27.69 -30.29
C ALA A 93 -16.64 -27.80 -29.92
N PRO A 94 -17.51 -28.26 -30.84
CA PRO A 94 -18.93 -28.42 -30.55
C PRO A 94 -19.15 -29.44 -29.42
N MET A 95 -20.01 -29.09 -28.47
CA MET A 95 -20.27 -29.87 -27.25
C MET A 95 -21.66 -30.51 -27.30
N ASN A 96 -21.78 -31.77 -26.86
CA ASN A 96 -23.09 -32.43 -26.75
C ASN A 96 -23.87 -31.93 -25.51
N GLU A 97 -25.18 -32.19 -25.47
CA GLU A 97 -26.06 -31.71 -24.39
C GLU A 97 -25.74 -32.30 -23.01
N ALA A 98 -25.26 -33.55 -22.95
CA ALA A 98 -24.90 -34.21 -21.69
C ALA A 98 -23.68 -33.52 -21.04
N ASP A 99 -22.66 -33.21 -21.84
CA ASP A 99 -21.47 -32.49 -21.42
C ASP A 99 -21.80 -31.05 -21.00
N LYS A 100 -22.69 -30.36 -21.74
CA LYS A 100 -23.19 -29.02 -21.34
C LYS A 100 -23.86 -29.05 -19.95
N LYS A 101 -24.66 -30.08 -19.67
CA LYS A 101 -25.36 -30.19 -18.37
C LYS A 101 -24.39 -30.49 -17.22
N ARG A 102 -23.42 -31.40 -17.43
CA ARG A 102 -22.37 -31.71 -16.44
C ARG A 102 -21.56 -30.46 -16.08
N LEU A 103 -21.11 -29.75 -17.10
CA LEU A 103 -20.30 -28.54 -16.98
C LEU A 103 -21.02 -27.41 -16.24
N LYS A 104 -22.29 -27.17 -16.54
CA LYS A 104 -23.10 -26.17 -15.83
C LYS A 104 -23.26 -26.52 -14.34
N ALA A 105 -23.37 -27.80 -14.01
CA ALA A 105 -23.44 -28.25 -12.62
C ALA A 105 -22.10 -28.05 -11.90
N GLU A 106 -20.99 -28.34 -12.57
CA GLU A 106 -19.64 -28.17 -12.04
C GLU A 106 -19.27 -26.70 -11.83
N GLN A 107 -19.56 -25.82 -12.81
CA GLN A 107 -19.41 -24.38 -12.67
C GLN A 107 -20.22 -23.84 -11.47
N ARG A 108 -21.44 -24.32 -11.26
CA ARG A 108 -22.25 -23.94 -10.10
C ARG A 108 -21.62 -24.41 -8.78
N LYS A 109 -21.06 -25.63 -8.76
CA LYS A 109 -20.36 -26.18 -7.59
C LYS A 109 -19.12 -25.35 -7.27
N ARG A 110 -18.26 -25.07 -8.26
CA ARG A 110 -17.06 -24.23 -8.10
C ARG A 110 -17.40 -22.80 -7.69
N ALA A 111 -18.43 -22.19 -8.29
CA ALA A 111 -18.91 -20.87 -7.89
C ALA A 111 -19.40 -20.83 -6.43
N ASN A 112 -20.10 -21.87 -5.97
CA ASN A 112 -20.51 -21.99 -4.58
C ASN A 112 -19.31 -22.16 -3.63
N GLN A 113 -18.35 -23.02 -3.98
CA GLN A 113 -17.11 -23.21 -3.20
C GLN A 113 -16.31 -21.91 -3.11
N ARG A 114 -16.19 -21.15 -4.20
CA ARG A 114 -15.55 -19.83 -4.21
C ARG A 114 -16.26 -18.83 -3.32
N LYS A 115 -17.58 -18.75 -3.41
CA LYS A 115 -18.38 -17.85 -2.55
C LYS A 115 -18.18 -18.20 -1.07
N GLN A 116 -18.11 -19.49 -0.74
CA GLN A 116 -17.83 -19.95 0.61
C GLN A 116 -16.40 -19.60 1.06
N ALA A 117 -15.39 -19.82 0.21
CA ALA A 117 -14.00 -19.47 0.49
C ALA A 117 -13.83 -17.94 0.66
N GLU A 118 -14.45 -17.14 -0.20
CA GLU A 118 -14.46 -15.66 -0.09
C GLU A 118 -15.11 -15.19 1.21
N GLN A 119 -16.24 -15.81 1.60
CA GLN A 119 -16.91 -15.51 2.87
C GLN A 119 -16.03 -15.90 4.07
N GLN A 120 -15.41 -17.08 4.04
CA GLN A 120 -14.51 -17.53 5.08
C GLN A 120 -13.28 -16.62 5.20
N GLU A 121 -12.59 -16.31 4.10
CA GLU A 121 -11.46 -15.38 4.10
C GLU A 121 -11.83 -13.96 4.58
N ALA A 122 -13.05 -13.51 4.29
CA ALA A 122 -13.56 -12.23 4.76
C ALA A 122 -13.79 -12.25 6.28
N GLN A 123 -14.39 -13.34 6.80
CA GLN A 123 -14.61 -13.55 8.23
C GLN A 123 -13.28 -13.65 9.00
N GLU A 124 -12.33 -14.46 8.51
CA GLU A 124 -11.00 -14.60 9.12
C GLU A 124 -10.25 -13.25 9.16
N ARG A 125 -10.40 -12.44 8.12
CA ARG A 125 -9.81 -11.09 8.06
C ARG A 125 -10.47 -10.14 9.06
N GLU A 126 -11.79 -10.17 9.17
CA GLU A 126 -12.53 -9.36 10.14
C GLU A 126 -12.18 -9.75 11.58
N GLN A 127 -12.08 -11.05 11.87
CA GLN A 127 -11.57 -11.55 13.16
C GLN A 127 -10.14 -11.09 13.42
N GLY A 128 -9.27 -11.13 12.40
CA GLY A 128 -7.92 -10.57 12.47
C GLY A 128 -7.90 -9.09 12.82
N TYR A 129 -8.80 -8.29 12.23
CA TYR A 129 -8.93 -6.86 12.54
C TYR A 129 -9.38 -6.63 13.99
N LEU A 130 -10.37 -7.39 14.47
CA LEU A 130 -10.85 -7.27 15.85
C LEU A 130 -9.78 -7.68 16.87
N ALA A 131 -9.06 -8.78 16.61
CA ALA A 131 -7.96 -9.24 17.45
C ALA A 131 -6.80 -8.23 17.50
N ALA A 132 -6.40 -7.69 16.34
CA ALA A 132 -5.37 -6.66 16.26
C ALA A 132 -5.80 -5.37 16.98
N GLN A 133 -7.06 -4.96 16.85
CA GLN A 133 -7.62 -3.82 17.56
C GLN A 133 -7.59 -4.02 19.08
N SER A 134 -8.05 -5.17 19.59
CA SER A 134 -8.04 -5.46 21.03
C SER A 134 -6.63 -5.41 21.58
N LYS A 135 -5.69 -6.09 20.92
CA LYS A 135 -4.28 -6.09 21.29
C LYS A 135 -3.66 -4.68 21.25
N ALA A 136 -4.03 -3.86 20.27
CA ALA A 136 -3.57 -2.47 20.19
C ALA A 136 -4.05 -1.64 21.40
N LYS A 137 -5.31 -1.81 21.84
CA LYS A 137 -5.83 -1.11 23.03
C LYS A 137 -5.05 -1.47 24.29
N ASP A 138 -4.80 -2.76 24.51
CA ASP A 138 -4.05 -3.25 25.67
C ASP A 138 -2.61 -2.70 25.67
N LEU A 139 -1.96 -2.65 24.50
CA LEU A 139 -0.61 -2.13 24.34
C LEU A 139 -0.55 -0.62 24.60
N VAL A 140 -1.49 0.14 24.04
CA VAL A 140 -1.58 1.60 24.25
C VAL A 140 -1.79 1.93 25.72
N GLN A 141 -2.61 1.18 26.45
CA GLN A 141 -2.84 1.39 27.88
C GLN A 141 -1.57 1.21 28.74
N ARG A 142 -0.65 0.34 28.29
CA ARG A 142 0.60 0.03 29.00
C ARG A 142 1.78 0.89 28.57
N ALA A 143 1.63 1.63 27.48
CA ALA A 143 2.70 2.44 26.92
C ALA A 143 2.71 3.84 27.54
N MET A 144 3.87 4.48 27.50
CA MET A 144 4.06 5.85 27.94
C MET A 144 4.30 6.75 26.73
N ILE A 145 4.20 8.06 26.87
CA ILE A 145 4.67 8.98 25.84
C ILE A 145 6.15 8.68 25.56
N ALA A 146 6.53 8.63 24.27
CA ALA A 146 7.90 8.30 23.91
C ALA A 146 8.89 9.32 24.48
N ASN A 147 9.99 8.82 25.05
CA ASN A 147 11.05 9.69 25.54
C ASN A 147 11.68 10.41 24.34
N PRO A 148 11.79 11.75 24.34
CA PRO A 148 12.50 12.48 23.28
C PRO A 148 13.90 11.97 22.99
N ARG A 149 14.59 11.42 24.00
CA ARG A 149 15.91 10.80 23.89
C ARG A 149 15.87 9.31 23.53
N ASN A 150 14.73 8.79 23.08
CA ASN A 150 14.67 7.43 22.54
C ASN A 150 15.67 7.28 21.38
N GLU A 151 16.33 6.13 21.31
CA GLU A 151 17.34 5.80 20.30
C GLU A 151 16.89 6.13 18.87
N TYR A 152 15.62 5.90 18.55
CA TYR A 152 15.07 6.24 17.24
C TYR A 152 15.12 7.75 16.94
N PHE A 153 14.69 8.60 17.88
CA PHE A 153 14.67 10.06 17.67
C PHE A 153 16.07 10.65 17.67
N VAL A 154 16.97 10.11 18.49
CA VAL A 154 18.40 10.48 18.50
C VAL A 154 19.04 10.11 17.18
N GLN A 155 18.86 8.86 16.71
CA GLN A 155 19.38 8.40 15.42
C GLN A 155 18.84 9.23 14.26
N LYS A 156 17.57 9.66 14.34
CA LYS A 156 16.96 10.51 13.32
C LYS A 156 17.25 12.00 13.46
N GLY A 157 17.92 12.43 14.54
CA GLY A 157 18.26 13.83 14.75
C GLY A 157 17.07 14.75 14.99
N VAL A 158 15.94 14.22 15.50
CA VAL A 158 14.68 14.97 15.65
C VAL A 158 14.31 15.29 17.10
N THR A 159 15.19 15.01 18.05
CA THR A 159 14.94 15.17 19.50
C THR A 159 14.40 16.55 19.88
N ASP A 160 14.93 17.61 19.27
CA ASP A 160 14.58 19.00 19.60
C ASP A 160 13.34 19.51 18.84
N MET A 161 12.79 18.71 17.93
CA MET A 161 11.63 19.06 17.08
C MET A 161 10.30 18.51 17.60
N LEU A 162 10.31 17.84 18.75
CA LEU A 162 9.14 17.10 19.25
C LEU A 162 8.11 17.98 19.97
N HIS A 163 8.47 19.23 20.31
CA HIS A 163 7.59 20.15 21.02
C HIS A 163 6.30 20.45 20.23
N GLY A 164 5.15 20.43 20.91
CA GLY A 164 3.86 20.80 20.33
C GLY A 164 3.26 19.75 19.39
N LEU A 165 3.86 18.57 19.27
CA LEU A 165 3.36 17.46 18.46
C LEU A 165 2.61 16.43 19.31
N ASN A 166 1.67 15.73 18.69
CA ASN A 166 1.10 14.51 19.25
C ASN A 166 2.13 13.37 19.11
N LEU A 167 2.88 13.13 20.18
CA LEU A 167 4.01 12.22 20.14
C LEU A 167 3.57 10.75 20.05
N PRO A 168 4.36 9.90 19.37
CA PRO A 168 4.27 8.46 19.51
C PRO A 168 4.41 8.03 20.99
N LEU A 169 3.98 6.80 21.25
CA LEU A 169 4.16 6.15 22.54
C LEU A 169 5.47 5.36 22.57
N GLN A 170 5.80 4.77 23.70
CA GLN A 170 6.96 3.90 23.89
C GLN A 170 6.58 2.74 24.82
N LEU A 171 7.06 1.55 24.44
CA LEU A 171 6.95 0.33 25.24
C LEU A 171 8.32 -0.35 25.30
N GLY A 172 8.95 -0.33 26.47
CA GLY A 172 10.36 -0.71 26.60
C GLY A 172 11.26 0.25 25.81
N ARG A 173 12.10 -0.29 24.93
CA ARG A 173 12.99 0.51 24.04
C ARG A 173 12.34 0.90 22.71
N ALA A 174 11.24 0.24 22.32
CA ALA A 174 10.61 0.48 21.04
C ALA A 174 9.71 1.73 21.10
N VAL A 175 9.81 2.57 20.07
CA VAL A 175 8.78 3.58 19.79
C VAL A 175 7.56 2.84 19.25
N MET A 176 6.38 3.21 19.74
CA MET A 176 5.11 2.62 19.35
C MET A 176 4.19 3.71 18.83
N VAL A 177 3.90 3.68 17.54
CA VAL A 177 3.04 4.65 16.87
C VAL A 177 1.62 4.08 16.79
N PRO A 178 0.64 4.70 17.47
CA PRO A 178 -0.76 4.28 17.33
C PRO A 178 -1.24 4.41 15.87
N VAL A 179 -2.04 3.45 15.42
CA VAL A 179 -2.55 3.40 14.04
C VAL A 179 -4.06 3.55 14.07
N TYR A 180 -4.55 4.64 13.49
CA TYR A 180 -5.95 5.02 13.52
C TYR A 180 -6.62 4.95 12.15
N ARG A 181 -7.94 4.87 12.17
CA ARG A 181 -8.82 5.13 11.03
C ARG A 181 -9.94 6.05 11.47
N PHE A 182 -10.62 6.71 10.54
CA PHE A 182 -11.90 7.32 10.87
C PHE A 182 -12.92 6.24 11.28
N ASN A 183 -13.63 6.46 12.39
CA ASN A 183 -14.69 5.58 12.88
C ASN A 183 -16.04 5.88 12.19
N THR A 184 -16.24 7.12 11.76
CA THR A 184 -17.49 7.56 11.15
C THR A 184 -17.48 7.44 9.63
N GLN A 185 -18.66 7.28 9.04
CA GLN A 185 -18.81 7.26 7.59
C GLN A 185 -18.33 8.57 6.94
N PRO A 186 -17.83 8.53 5.70
CA PRO A 186 -17.41 9.65 4.86
C PRO A 186 -18.18 10.97 4.98
N LYS A 187 -19.53 10.90 5.04
CA LYS A 187 -20.44 12.05 4.93
C LYS A 187 -20.89 12.64 6.26
N ALA A 188 -20.52 12.03 7.39
CA ALA A 188 -20.68 12.67 8.68
C ALA A 188 -19.56 13.69 8.81
N HIS A 189 -19.80 14.93 8.36
CA HIS A 189 -19.00 16.06 8.80
C HIS A 189 -19.15 16.10 10.32
N PRO A 190 -18.10 15.77 11.09
CA PRO A 190 -18.22 15.87 12.53
C PRO A 190 -18.65 17.31 12.84
N LYS A 191 -19.61 17.47 13.75
CA LYS A 191 -19.70 18.74 14.46
C LYS A 191 -18.37 18.84 15.22
N ASP A 192 -17.46 19.64 14.67
CA ASP A 192 -16.11 19.92 15.17
C ASP A 192 -16.14 20.04 16.71
N THR A 193 -15.31 19.32 17.46
CA THR A 193 -13.96 19.81 17.72
C THR A 193 -12.95 18.74 18.16
N ASP A 194 -13.35 17.47 18.34
CA ASP A 194 -12.42 16.44 18.84
C ASP A 194 -12.17 15.31 17.85
N LEU A 195 -11.04 15.43 17.14
CA LEU A 195 -10.48 14.38 16.29
C LEU A 195 -10.40 13.03 17.04
N ARG A 196 -10.20 13.01 18.37
CA ARG A 196 -10.13 11.77 19.15
C ARG A 196 -11.42 10.95 19.07
N THR A 197 -12.58 11.60 18.99
CA THR A 197 -13.88 10.90 18.85
C THR A 197 -14.12 10.39 17.43
N ALA A 198 -13.52 11.05 16.43
CA ALA A 198 -13.61 10.67 15.03
C ALA A 198 -12.71 9.48 14.68
N LEU A 199 -11.77 9.09 15.56
CA LEU A 199 -10.77 8.07 15.30
C LEU A 199 -11.05 6.75 16.02
N LYS A 200 -10.73 5.65 15.34
CA LYS A 200 -10.73 4.28 15.85
C LYS A 200 -9.29 3.77 15.84
N LEU A 201 -8.77 3.36 17.00
CA LEU A 201 -7.51 2.63 17.07
C LEU A 201 -7.70 1.25 16.41
N VAL A 202 -6.88 0.93 15.41
CA VAL A 202 -6.96 -0.34 14.69
C VAL A 202 -5.68 -1.17 14.74
N SER A 203 -4.55 -0.55 15.09
CA SER A 203 -3.26 -1.23 15.25
C SER A 203 -2.27 -0.35 16.02
N VAL A 204 -1.04 -0.83 16.12
CA VAL A 204 0.16 -0.05 16.46
C VAL A 204 1.28 -0.43 15.49
N GLN A 205 2.18 0.51 15.19
CA GLN A 205 3.46 0.23 14.55
C GLN A 205 4.56 0.32 15.60
N PHE A 206 5.34 -0.73 15.76
CA PHE A 206 6.58 -0.70 16.53
C PHE A 206 7.73 -0.26 15.64
N ILE A 207 8.58 0.62 16.16
CA ILE A 207 9.88 0.96 15.62
C ILE A 207 10.90 0.54 16.67
N ASN A 208 11.60 -0.54 16.37
CA ASN A 208 12.59 -1.14 17.26
C ASN A 208 13.93 -0.39 17.17
N PRO A 209 14.85 -0.59 18.15
CA PRO A 209 16.17 0.04 18.12
C PRO A 209 17.02 -0.24 16.87
N ASP A 210 16.79 -1.38 16.21
CA ASP A 210 17.40 -1.75 14.93
C ASP A 210 16.73 -1.06 13.73
N SER A 211 15.87 -0.08 13.97
CA SER A 211 15.02 0.60 12.98
C SER A 211 14.03 -0.32 12.24
N ASP A 212 13.85 -1.56 12.68
CA ASP A 212 12.84 -2.45 12.11
C ASP A 212 11.43 -1.97 12.50
N LYS A 213 10.57 -1.83 11.49
CA LYS A 213 9.21 -1.29 11.64
C LYS A 213 8.19 -2.39 11.41
N ARG A 214 7.39 -2.71 12.43
CA ARG A 214 6.39 -3.79 12.35
C ARG A 214 5.02 -3.35 12.83
N PHE A 215 3.99 -3.80 12.11
CA PHE A 215 2.59 -3.69 12.55
C PHE A 215 2.14 -4.97 13.24
N LEU A 216 1.05 -4.87 14.00
CA LEU A 216 0.35 -6.08 14.48
C LEU A 216 -0.14 -6.92 13.29
N LYS A 217 0.13 -8.22 13.32
CA LYS A 217 -0.35 -9.18 12.31
C LYS A 217 -1.88 -9.16 12.25
N GLY A 218 -2.42 -9.26 11.04
CA GLY A 218 -3.86 -9.26 10.81
C GLY A 218 -4.51 -7.89 10.96
N SER A 219 -3.75 -6.80 11.12
CA SER A 219 -4.30 -5.45 11.26
C SER A 219 -4.76 -4.84 9.94
N GLN A 220 -5.69 -3.88 10.05
CA GLN A 220 -6.19 -3.11 8.91
C GLN A 220 -5.28 -1.92 8.61
N LYS A 221 -4.10 -2.12 8.01
CA LYS A 221 -3.15 -1.03 7.71
C LYS A 221 -3.61 -0.08 6.60
N THR A 222 -4.12 -0.62 5.49
CA THR A 222 -4.42 0.18 4.27
C THR A 222 -5.50 1.23 4.50
N GLY A 223 -5.16 2.51 4.38
CA GLY A 223 -6.00 3.67 4.68
C GLY A 223 -6.00 4.10 6.14
N SER A 224 -5.18 3.47 6.97
CA SER A 224 -4.95 3.86 8.36
C SER A 224 -3.74 4.78 8.46
N PHE A 225 -3.71 5.63 9.48
CA PHE A 225 -2.77 6.73 9.61
C PHE A 225 -2.44 7.02 11.08
N PHE A 226 -1.41 7.82 11.30
CA PHE A 226 -1.17 8.49 12.57
C PHE A 226 -1.27 10.00 12.37
N VAL A 227 -1.89 10.69 13.32
CA VAL A 227 -2.01 12.14 13.28
C VAL A 227 -0.97 12.74 14.21
N LEU A 228 0.06 13.33 13.61
CA LEU A 228 1.19 13.91 14.33
C LEU A 228 0.88 15.32 14.82
N ARG A 229 0.13 16.09 14.02
CA ARG A 229 -0.41 17.40 14.41
C ARG A 229 -1.73 17.61 13.72
N PHE A 230 -2.70 18.20 14.41
CA PHE A 230 -3.99 18.50 13.79
C PHE A 230 -4.59 19.76 14.37
N HIS A 231 -5.04 20.63 13.48
CA HIS A 231 -5.92 21.74 13.80
C HIS A 231 -7.14 21.61 12.89
N PRO A 232 -8.38 21.59 13.42
CA PRO A 232 -9.57 21.43 12.60
C PRO A 232 -9.69 22.52 11.52
N ASP A 233 -9.25 23.74 11.84
CA ASP A 233 -9.24 24.88 10.91
C ASP A 233 -7.98 24.95 10.03
N SER A 234 -7.14 23.91 10.01
CA SER A 234 -5.96 23.91 9.12
C SER A 234 -6.42 24.02 7.65
N ALA A 235 -6.03 25.12 7.01
CA ALA A 235 -6.25 25.34 5.59
C ALA A 235 -5.61 24.24 4.72
N SER A 236 -4.56 23.60 5.24
CA SER A 236 -3.78 22.57 4.56
C SER A 236 -3.58 21.34 5.46
N ILE A 237 -3.63 20.16 4.85
CA ILE A 237 -3.32 18.87 5.49
C ILE A 237 -2.21 18.20 4.67
N VAL A 238 -1.08 17.98 5.32
CA VAL A 238 0.08 17.32 4.74
C VAL A 238 0.04 15.83 5.10
N VAL A 239 0.20 14.98 4.09
CA VAL A 239 0.30 13.53 4.25
C VAL A 239 1.72 13.10 3.87
N CYS A 240 2.45 12.49 4.80
CA CYS A 240 3.81 12.00 4.60
C CYS A 240 3.94 10.49 4.90
N GLU A 241 5.05 9.87 4.51
CA GLU A 241 5.27 8.43 4.74
C GLU A 241 5.71 8.13 6.18
N GLY A 242 6.81 8.72 6.63
CA GLY A 242 7.45 8.40 7.90
C GLY A 242 7.11 9.34 9.06
N ILE A 243 7.32 8.86 10.29
CA ILE A 243 7.23 9.68 11.52
C ILE A 243 8.32 10.74 11.55
N ALA A 244 9.59 10.38 11.27
CA ALA A 244 10.68 11.34 11.20
C ALA A 244 10.40 12.43 10.15
N THR A 245 10.02 12.02 8.92
CA THR A 245 9.57 12.94 7.86
C THR A 245 8.49 13.89 8.37
N GLY A 246 7.46 13.36 9.04
CA GLY A 246 6.37 14.18 9.60
C GLY A 246 6.84 15.16 10.67
N ILE A 247 7.73 14.74 11.57
CA ILE A 247 8.27 15.59 12.64
C ILE A 247 9.05 16.75 12.04
N THR A 248 9.99 16.46 11.13
CA THR A 248 10.80 17.48 10.46
C THR A 248 9.92 18.41 9.63
N TYR A 249 8.94 17.88 8.90
CA TYR A 249 8.00 18.67 8.12
C TYR A 249 7.21 19.63 9.01
N ALA A 250 6.69 19.11 10.13
CA ALA A 250 5.94 19.89 11.10
C ALA A 250 6.77 21.03 11.72
N ALA A 251 8.04 20.78 12.01
CA ALA A 251 8.91 21.73 12.69
C ALA A 251 9.53 22.78 11.75
N HIS A 252 9.88 22.40 10.52
CA HIS A 252 10.72 23.22 9.63
C HIS A 252 10.06 23.66 8.33
N TYR A 253 9.21 22.82 7.72
CA TYR A 253 8.70 23.09 6.37
C TYR A 253 7.31 23.73 6.39
N ASP A 254 6.46 23.33 7.33
CA ASP A 254 5.13 23.91 7.50
C ASP A 254 4.70 23.78 8.96
N THR A 255 4.60 24.90 9.67
CA THR A 255 4.25 24.93 11.09
C THR A 255 2.74 25.08 11.34
N GLN A 256 1.93 25.35 10.30
CA GLN A 256 0.51 25.67 10.42
C GLN A 256 -0.42 24.56 9.90
N SER A 257 0.08 23.69 9.03
CA SER A 257 -0.70 22.57 8.49
C SER A 257 -0.94 21.45 9.51
N ALA A 258 -2.03 20.71 9.33
CA ALA A 258 -2.17 19.40 9.95
C ALA A 258 -1.18 18.43 9.30
N ILE A 259 -0.57 17.54 10.08
CA ILE A 259 0.44 16.58 9.61
C ILE A 259 -0.04 15.17 9.92
N VAL A 260 -0.13 14.35 8.87
CA VAL A 260 -0.65 12.99 8.89
C VAL A 260 0.38 12.04 8.32
N VAL A 261 0.69 10.98 9.07
CA VAL A 261 1.65 9.94 8.68
C VAL A 261 0.89 8.73 8.12
N ALA A 262 1.19 8.39 6.87
CA ALA A 262 0.61 7.26 6.14
C ALA A 262 1.42 5.96 6.28
N PHE A 263 2.58 5.99 6.94
CA PHE A 263 3.49 4.88 7.20
C PHE A 263 4.29 4.32 6.02
N ASP A 264 3.77 4.37 4.80
CA ASP A 264 4.47 3.96 3.58
C ASP A 264 3.84 4.55 2.30
N ALA A 265 4.64 4.59 1.23
CA ALA A 265 4.29 5.11 -0.09
C ALA A 265 2.96 4.55 -0.63
N ALA A 266 2.76 3.24 -0.54
CA ALA A 266 1.55 2.58 -1.05
C ALA A 266 0.28 3.00 -0.29
N ASN A 267 0.45 3.51 0.93
CA ASN A 267 -0.64 3.95 1.80
C ASN A 267 -0.94 5.46 1.70
N LEU A 268 -0.11 6.26 1.01
CA LEU A 268 -0.35 7.70 0.80
C LEU A 268 -1.72 7.96 0.16
N LYS A 269 -2.03 7.27 -0.95
CA LYS A 269 -3.28 7.43 -1.70
C LYS A 269 -4.55 7.11 -0.90
N PRO A 270 -4.67 5.95 -0.23
CA PRO A 270 -5.87 5.65 0.56
C PRO A 270 -6.03 6.59 1.76
N VAL A 271 -4.93 7.03 2.40
CA VAL A 271 -4.99 8.02 3.50
C VAL A 271 -5.43 9.39 2.97
N ALA A 272 -4.81 9.90 1.90
CA ALA A 272 -5.17 11.17 1.29
C ALA A 272 -6.67 11.21 0.91
N ARG A 273 -7.20 10.14 0.31
CA ARG A 273 -8.63 10.05 -0.01
C ARG A 273 -9.52 10.12 1.22
N ALA A 274 -9.14 9.45 2.31
CA ALA A 274 -9.90 9.48 3.55
C ALA A 274 -9.98 10.90 4.12
N PHE A 275 -8.87 11.64 4.08
CA PHE A 275 -8.83 13.04 4.51
C PHE A 275 -9.56 13.98 3.56
N LYS A 276 -9.46 13.80 2.22
CA LYS A 276 -10.19 14.64 1.24
C LYS A 276 -11.70 14.52 1.39
N ILE A 277 -12.18 13.31 1.65
CA ILE A 277 -13.61 13.07 1.92
C ILE A 277 -14.06 13.81 3.18
N ARG A 278 -13.25 13.78 4.24
CA ARG A 278 -13.60 14.35 5.54
C ARG A 278 -13.47 15.87 5.57
N TYR A 279 -12.41 16.39 4.95
CA TYR A 279 -12.03 17.80 4.90
C TYR A 279 -11.98 18.24 3.43
N PRO A 280 -13.14 18.37 2.76
CA PRO A 280 -13.17 18.64 1.32
C PRO A 280 -12.61 20.02 0.95
N VAL A 281 -12.65 20.97 1.89
CA VAL A 281 -12.19 22.37 1.71
C VAL A 281 -10.69 22.51 1.95
N SER A 282 -10.08 21.68 2.80
CA SER A 282 -8.64 21.74 3.06
C SER A 282 -7.85 21.34 1.83
N ARG A 283 -6.74 22.06 1.58
CA ARG A 283 -5.75 21.71 0.58
C ARG A 283 -4.99 20.48 1.04
N LEU A 284 -4.93 19.43 0.22
CA LEU A 284 -4.07 18.28 0.51
C LEU A 284 -2.71 18.44 -0.15
N ILE A 285 -1.65 18.21 0.63
CA ILE A 285 -0.27 18.22 0.17
C ILE A 285 0.33 16.84 0.48
N ILE A 286 0.86 16.17 -0.53
CA ILE A 286 1.56 14.89 -0.35
C ILE A 286 3.06 15.17 -0.25
N ALA A 287 3.62 14.99 0.93
CA ALA A 287 5.07 15.05 1.17
C ALA A 287 5.66 13.66 0.92
N ALA A 288 6.10 13.41 -0.31
CA ALA A 288 6.63 12.13 -0.76
C ALA A 288 8.12 12.00 -0.47
N ASP A 289 8.57 10.78 -0.16
CA ASP A 289 10.00 10.48 -0.11
C ASP A 289 10.56 10.40 -1.54
N ASN A 290 11.83 10.77 -1.70
CA ASN A 290 12.60 10.70 -2.92
C ASN A 290 13.44 9.40 -2.90
N ASP A 291 12.79 8.27 -3.21
CA ASP A 291 13.40 6.93 -3.24
C ASP A 291 14.38 6.75 -4.44
N ARG A 292 15.44 7.57 -4.49
CA ARG A 292 16.44 7.60 -5.57
C ARG A 292 17.41 6.42 -5.55
N PHE A 293 17.49 5.68 -4.44
CA PHE A 293 18.39 4.52 -4.29
C PHE A 293 17.67 3.27 -3.76
N ASN A 294 18.17 2.10 -4.16
CA ASN A 294 17.81 0.80 -3.58
C ASN A 294 18.56 0.59 -2.25
N LYS A 295 18.19 -0.47 -1.51
CA LYS A 295 18.84 -0.81 -0.22
C LYS A 295 20.33 -1.12 -0.33
N ASP A 296 20.80 -1.55 -1.50
CA ASP A 296 22.20 -1.82 -1.80
C ASP A 296 22.97 -0.55 -2.25
N GLY A 297 22.33 0.61 -2.23
CA GLY A 297 22.91 1.90 -2.63
C GLY A 297 22.89 2.17 -4.14
N THR A 298 22.44 1.23 -4.97
CA THR A 298 22.35 1.44 -6.42
C THR A 298 21.18 2.36 -6.77
N PRO A 299 21.25 3.17 -7.84
CA PRO A 299 20.13 4.00 -8.29
C PRO A 299 18.85 3.17 -8.52
N ALA A 300 17.73 3.67 -8.00
CA ALA A 300 16.44 3.03 -8.19
C ALA A 300 15.98 3.19 -9.66
N LYS A 301 15.59 2.08 -10.30
CA LYS A 301 15.00 2.13 -11.66
C LYS A 301 13.71 2.95 -11.70
N VAL A 302 12.96 2.95 -10.59
CA VAL A 302 11.72 3.71 -10.40
C VAL A 302 11.73 4.30 -9.01
N ASN A 303 11.59 5.61 -8.92
CA ASN A 303 11.41 6.30 -7.65
C ASN A 303 9.99 6.05 -7.11
N LYS A 304 9.87 5.07 -6.21
CA LYS A 304 8.55 4.61 -5.74
C LYS A 304 7.85 5.68 -4.92
N GLY A 305 8.53 6.33 -3.98
CA GLY A 305 7.99 7.43 -3.18
C GLY A 305 7.34 8.50 -4.04
N ILE A 306 8.06 9.05 -5.02
CA ILE A 306 7.51 10.06 -5.93
C ILE A 306 6.33 9.51 -6.75
N VAL A 307 6.44 8.32 -7.35
CA VAL A 307 5.37 7.74 -8.17
C VAL A 307 4.09 7.50 -7.37
N TYR A 308 4.19 6.98 -6.14
CA TYR A 308 3.04 6.80 -5.26
C TYR A 308 2.50 8.14 -4.77
N GLY A 309 3.37 9.10 -4.46
CA GLY A 309 2.99 10.46 -4.10
C GLY A 309 2.18 11.14 -5.20
N GLN A 310 2.62 11.04 -6.46
CA GLN A 310 1.92 11.62 -7.61
C GLN A 310 0.55 10.97 -7.80
N LYS A 311 0.47 9.65 -7.66
CA LYS A 311 -0.80 8.90 -7.68
C LYS A 311 -1.74 9.32 -6.55
N ALA A 312 -1.20 9.66 -5.37
CA ALA A 312 -1.99 10.13 -4.23
C ALA A 312 -2.51 11.54 -4.46
N ALA A 313 -1.65 12.48 -4.84
CA ALA A 313 -1.98 13.88 -5.12
C ALA A 313 -3.05 13.99 -6.23
N LYS A 314 -2.83 13.30 -7.36
CA LYS A 314 -3.81 13.23 -8.46
C LYS A 314 -5.17 12.68 -8.02
N ALA A 315 -5.19 11.73 -7.07
CA ALA A 315 -6.43 11.10 -6.63
C ALA A 315 -7.31 11.97 -5.73
N VAL A 316 -6.81 13.12 -5.28
CA VAL A 316 -7.50 14.04 -4.36
C VAL A 316 -7.50 15.49 -4.84
N ASP A 317 -7.01 15.75 -6.06
CA ASP A 317 -6.76 17.08 -6.59
C ASP A 317 -5.90 17.92 -5.62
N GLY A 318 -4.81 17.29 -5.14
CA GLY A 318 -3.87 17.86 -4.18
C GLY A 318 -2.53 18.22 -4.80
N ALA A 319 -1.69 18.89 -4.02
CA ALA A 319 -0.30 19.16 -4.36
C ALA A 319 0.60 17.99 -3.95
N ILE A 320 1.81 17.94 -4.51
CA ILE A 320 2.88 17.04 -4.11
C ILE A 320 4.17 17.84 -3.95
N VAL A 321 4.96 17.50 -2.95
CA VAL A 321 6.32 17.99 -2.73
C VAL A 321 7.23 16.82 -2.36
N TRP A 322 8.51 16.93 -2.69
CA TRP A 322 9.57 15.97 -2.30
C TRP A 322 10.88 16.73 -2.10
N PRO A 323 11.81 16.22 -1.27
CA PRO A 323 13.12 16.82 -1.09
C PRO A 323 14.00 16.62 -2.33
N GLU A 324 14.76 17.64 -2.70
CA GLU A 324 15.78 17.55 -3.75
C GLU A 324 17.17 17.38 -3.15
N PHE A 325 17.97 16.54 -3.80
CA PHE A 325 19.32 16.20 -3.39
C PHE A 325 20.23 16.31 -4.62
N ALA A 326 21.37 16.96 -4.49
CA ALA A 326 22.40 16.97 -5.51
C ALA A 326 22.89 15.54 -5.80
N PRO A 327 23.51 15.27 -6.97
CA PRO A 327 23.94 13.92 -7.32
C PRO A 327 24.88 13.27 -6.29
N HIS A 328 25.73 14.08 -5.63
CA HIS A 328 26.69 13.62 -4.62
C HIS A 328 26.12 13.52 -3.20
N GLU A 329 24.95 14.11 -2.94
CA GLU A 329 24.31 14.08 -1.62
C GLU A 329 23.65 12.73 -1.36
N SER A 330 23.72 12.27 -0.11
CA SER A 330 22.94 11.12 0.35
C SER A 330 21.58 11.56 0.89
N GLY A 331 20.63 10.64 0.96
CA GLY A 331 19.32 10.89 1.54
C GLY A 331 18.17 10.61 0.58
N SER A 332 16.99 10.48 1.17
CA SER A 332 15.75 10.22 0.45
C SER A 332 14.57 11.02 0.99
N ASP A 333 14.57 11.40 2.27
CA ASP A 333 13.39 12.02 2.90
C ASP A 333 13.64 13.47 3.35
N PHE A 334 12.57 14.16 3.78
CA PHE A 334 12.66 15.55 4.24
C PHE A 334 13.55 15.71 5.48
N ASN A 335 13.71 14.65 6.28
CA ASN A 335 14.58 14.65 7.44
C ASN A 335 16.04 14.59 7.02
N ASP A 336 16.40 13.73 6.07
CA ASP A 336 17.76 13.68 5.51
C ASP A 336 18.14 15.02 4.89
N ARG A 337 17.22 15.64 4.12
CA ARG A 337 17.46 16.97 3.54
C ARG A 337 17.73 18.02 4.62
N TYR A 338 16.89 18.07 5.66
CA TYR A 338 17.08 18.98 6.77
C TYR A 338 18.43 18.77 7.48
N LEU A 339 18.83 17.53 7.70
CA LEU A 339 20.11 17.21 8.34
C LEU A 339 21.30 17.65 7.50
N LEU A 340 21.21 17.57 6.16
CA LEU A 340 22.25 18.13 5.28
C LEU A 340 22.31 19.67 5.40
N ASP A 341 21.16 20.33 5.41
CA ASP A 341 21.07 21.80 5.47
C ASP A 341 21.54 22.39 6.80
N THR A 342 21.43 21.61 7.88
CA THR A 342 21.73 22.06 9.25
C THR A 342 22.97 21.43 9.86
N SER A 343 23.60 20.48 9.17
CA SER A 343 24.93 20.03 9.55
C SER A 343 25.90 21.22 9.43
N PRO A 344 26.70 21.51 10.47
CA PRO A 344 27.75 22.51 10.34
C PRO A 344 28.60 22.11 9.15
N MET A 345 28.76 23.00 8.16
CA MET A 345 29.61 22.74 6.99
C MET A 345 30.92 22.13 7.49
N GLN A 346 31.30 20.97 6.95
CA GLN A 346 32.68 20.54 7.04
C GLN A 346 33.49 21.72 6.51
N ASN A 347 34.25 22.34 7.42
CA ASN A 347 35.07 23.50 7.16
C ASN A 347 36.16 23.05 6.17
N THR A 348 35.83 23.00 4.88
CA THR A 348 36.81 22.88 3.81
C THR A 348 37.48 24.22 3.73
N GLY A 349 38.46 24.41 4.62
CA GLY A 349 39.44 25.47 4.55
C GLY A 349 40.15 25.37 3.21
N VAL A 350 39.60 26.02 2.19
CA VAL A 350 40.35 26.42 1.02
C VAL A 350 41.02 27.74 1.42
N ASN A 351 42.19 27.62 2.03
CA ASN A 351 43.12 28.73 2.12
C ASN A 351 43.52 29.10 0.69
N TYR A 352 43.07 30.26 0.23
CA TYR A 352 43.75 30.97 -0.85
C TYR A 352 44.88 31.76 -0.19
N GLU A 353 46.10 31.23 -0.27
CA GLU A 353 47.32 32.03 -0.27
C GLU A 353 47.85 32.12 -1.71
#